data_AF-A0A947C1E0-F1
#
_entry.id   AF-A0A947C1E0-F1
#
_cell.length_a   1.000
_cell.length_b   1.000
_cell.length_c   1.000
_cell.angle_alpha   90.00
_cell.angle_beta   90.00
_cell.angle_gamma   90.00
#
_symmetry.space_group_name_H-M   'P 1'
#
loop_
_entity.id
_entity.type
_entity.pdbx_description
1 polymer ?
#
loop_
_entity_poly.entity_id
_entity_poly.type
_entity_poly.pdbx_seq_one_letter_code
_entity_poly.pdbx_strand_id
1 'polypeptide(L)'
;KTLRMIGQADKRYREDPVRMLRAVRLATKLNLNIAKDAAEPLAEMAPLLVAMPGARLWDESHKLFLAGCALDTFKALEKHQLLASLLPLTAQSIQTNATSRDFIYKALGNTDKRIREQKPINPGFLYACFLWWPILNAKQKGLDKGLAPVEAMQRAIATVIKQQISTIALPRRFTQFMRDVWTLQHRLEFMRGRNLLKLLEHRSFRAAYDILVLRAQSGEIDSKAVDWWTEVQTVPPAEQHKMVTAIRPKHRHKKTRKRAAK
;
A
#
# COMPACT_ATOMS: atom_id res chain seq x y z
N LYS A 1 26.41 19.27 5.91
CA LYS A 1 25.45 20.24 6.52
C LYS A 1 24.56 19.48 7.51
N THR A 2 24.24 20.05 8.67
CA THR A 2 23.62 19.32 9.80
C THR A 2 22.39 20.05 10.32
N LEU A 3 21.30 19.31 10.56
CA LEU A 3 20.08 19.80 11.21
C LEU A 3 20.25 19.75 12.72
N ARG A 4 20.03 20.88 13.40
CA ARG A 4 20.12 21.01 14.86
C ARG A 4 18.77 21.41 15.43
N MET A 5 18.45 20.88 16.60
CA MET A 5 17.31 21.34 17.39
C MET A 5 17.68 22.63 18.13
N ILE A 6 16.74 23.57 18.20
CA ILE A 6 16.89 24.76 19.05
C ILE A 6 16.49 24.36 20.48
N GLY A 7 17.45 24.43 21.41
CA GLY A 7 17.29 23.96 22.79
C GLY A 7 17.59 22.46 22.95
N GLN A 8 17.32 21.91 24.13
CA GLN A 8 17.55 20.49 24.44
C GLN A 8 16.51 19.60 23.75
N ALA A 9 16.97 18.68 22.90
CA ALA A 9 16.11 17.91 22.00
C ALA A 9 15.06 17.06 22.75
N ASP A 10 15.47 16.43 23.86
CA ASP A 10 14.64 15.62 24.75
C ASP A 10 13.42 16.41 25.28
N LYS A 11 13.63 17.62 25.80
CA LYS A 11 12.56 18.49 26.30
C LYS A 11 11.63 18.88 25.16
N ARG A 12 12.18 19.24 24.01
CA ARG A 12 11.39 19.69 22.86
C ARG A 12 10.54 18.56 22.27
N TYR A 13 11.02 17.32 22.27
CA TYR A 13 10.24 16.16 21.82
C TYR A 13 9.14 15.77 22.80
N ARG A 14 9.36 15.92 24.12
CA ARG A 14 8.32 15.73 25.14
C ARG A 14 7.22 16.79 25.04
N GLU A 15 7.59 18.05 24.80
CA GLU A 15 6.64 19.15 24.58
C GLU A 15 5.79 18.95 23.31
N ASP A 16 6.42 18.49 22.22
CA ASP A 16 5.74 18.23 20.95
C ASP A 16 6.40 17.09 20.16
N PRO A 17 5.88 15.85 20.29
CA PRO A 17 6.44 14.66 19.65
C PRO A 17 6.55 14.77 18.13
N VAL A 18 5.69 15.57 17.49
CA VAL A 18 5.72 15.81 16.03
C VAL A 18 7.05 16.43 15.57
N ARG A 19 7.79 17.09 16.47
CA ARG A 19 9.12 17.63 16.14
C ARG A 19 10.11 16.53 15.71
N MET A 20 9.95 15.29 16.20
CA MET A 20 10.73 14.14 15.73
C MET A 20 10.47 13.86 14.25
N LEU A 21 9.19 13.79 13.86
CA LEU A 21 8.79 13.60 12.45
C LEU A 21 9.28 14.74 11.57
N ARG A 22 9.20 15.98 12.07
CA ARG A 22 9.70 17.17 11.35
C ARG A 22 11.21 17.14 11.16
N ALA A 23 11.97 16.73 12.17
CA ALA A 23 13.43 16.60 12.07
C ALA A 23 13.81 15.60 10.99
N VAL A 24 13.18 14.42 10.97
CA VAL A 24 13.38 13.41 9.92
C VAL A 24 13.00 13.94 8.55
N ARG A 25 11.81 14.54 8.42
CA ARG A 25 11.33 15.11 7.14
C ARG A 25 12.27 16.18 6.57
N LEU A 26 12.74 17.10 7.42
CA LEU A 26 13.62 18.18 6.98
C LEU A 26 15.01 17.65 6.64
N ALA A 27 15.51 16.69 7.41
CA ALA A 27 16.78 16.03 7.13
C ALA A 27 16.78 15.36 5.76
N THR A 28 15.74 14.58 5.45
CA THR A 28 15.62 13.90 4.15
C THR A 28 15.38 14.87 3.01
N LYS A 29 14.45 15.83 3.17
CA LYS A 29 14.13 16.81 2.12
C LYS A 29 15.31 17.70 1.74
N LEU A 30 16.14 18.10 2.70
CA LEU A 30 17.25 19.03 2.50
C LEU A 30 18.61 18.32 2.38
N ASN A 31 18.63 16.98 2.36
CA ASN A 31 19.83 16.16 2.37
C ASN A 31 20.83 16.57 3.49
N LEU A 32 20.31 16.66 4.72
CA LEU A 32 21.06 17.01 5.93
C LEU A 32 21.18 15.81 6.86
N ASN A 33 22.28 15.75 7.61
CA ASN A 33 22.38 14.82 8.74
C ASN A 33 21.71 15.43 9.98
N ILE A 34 20.97 14.64 10.75
CA ILE A 34 20.48 15.09 12.06
C ILE A 34 21.67 15.10 13.04
N ALA A 35 21.84 16.20 13.79
CA ALA A 35 22.88 16.29 14.80
C ALA A 35 22.71 15.20 15.86
N LYS A 36 23.83 14.70 16.41
CA LYS A 36 23.85 13.52 17.29
C LYS A 36 22.93 13.68 18.51
N ASP A 37 23.01 14.84 19.15
CA ASP A 37 22.17 15.28 20.28
C ASP A 37 20.67 15.28 19.96
N ALA A 38 20.29 15.59 18.73
CA ALA A 38 18.91 15.53 18.26
C ALA A 38 18.49 14.13 17.82
N ALA A 39 19.42 13.29 17.36
CA ALA A 39 19.13 11.97 16.84
C ALA A 39 19.03 10.88 17.93
N GLU A 40 19.87 10.97 18.97
CA GLU A 40 19.93 10.01 20.08
C GLU A 40 18.58 9.75 20.76
N PRO A 41 17.80 10.78 21.16
CA PRO A 41 16.54 10.54 21.88
C PRO A 41 15.38 10.05 20.98
N LEU A 42 15.52 10.04 19.65
CA LEU A 42 14.41 9.74 18.74
C LEU A 42 13.81 8.35 18.97
N ALA A 43 14.67 7.33 19.14
CA ALA A 43 14.20 5.95 19.30
C ALA A 43 13.49 5.75 20.64
N GLU A 44 14.07 6.25 21.74
CA GLU A 44 13.47 6.16 23.08
C GLU A 44 12.14 6.92 23.16
N MET A 45 12.03 8.06 22.48
CA MET A 45 10.84 8.91 22.51
C MET A 45 9.80 8.55 21.45
N ALA A 46 10.09 7.62 20.54
CA ALA A 46 9.16 7.16 19.51
C ALA A 46 7.75 6.78 20.04
N PRO A 47 7.59 6.15 21.22
CA PRO A 47 6.27 5.82 21.77
C PRO A 47 5.39 7.05 22.07
N LEU A 48 5.98 8.23 22.28
CA LEU A 48 5.22 9.47 22.51
C LEU A 48 4.35 9.84 21.31
N LEU A 49 4.72 9.41 20.10
CA LEU A 49 3.90 9.61 18.91
C LEU A 49 2.55 8.88 19.02
N VAL A 50 2.49 7.72 19.68
CA VAL A 50 1.26 6.92 19.80
C VAL A 50 0.20 7.64 20.65
N ALA A 51 0.63 8.46 21.62
CA ALA A 51 -0.26 9.26 22.45
C ALA A 51 -0.85 10.49 21.73
N MET A 52 -0.36 10.81 20.53
CA MET A 52 -0.83 11.97 19.77
C MET A 52 -2.21 11.75 19.16
N PRO A 53 -3.01 12.81 18.97
CA PRO A 53 -4.27 12.69 18.22
C PRO A 53 -4.02 12.14 16.82
N GLY A 54 -4.71 11.05 16.44
CA GLY A 54 -4.51 10.37 15.17
C GLY A 54 -4.74 11.27 13.94
N ALA A 55 -5.57 12.32 14.05
CA ALA A 55 -5.77 13.31 12.99
C ALA A 55 -4.49 14.15 12.75
N ARG A 56 -3.78 14.50 13.82
CA ARG A 56 -2.51 15.22 13.71
C ARG A 56 -1.43 14.37 13.07
N LEU A 57 -1.38 13.07 13.40
CA LEU A 57 -0.48 12.13 12.73
C LEU A 57 -0.85 11.92 11.25
N TRP A 58 -2.13 11.96 10.90
CA TRP A 58 -2.57 11.92 9.51
C TRP A 58 -2.01 13.11 8.73
N ASP A 59 -2.15 14.33 9.25
CA ASP A 59 -1.62 15.54 8.61
C ASP A 59 -0.10 15.51 8.47
N GLU A 60 0.61 15.05 9.49
CA GLU A 60 2.07 14.89 9.42
C GLU A 60 2.50 13.80 8.45
N SER A 61 1.75 12.69 8.34
CA SER A 61 2.04 11.64 7.36
C SER A 61 1.95 12.14 5.91
N HIS A 62 1.07 13.10 5.62
CA HIS A 62 0.99 13.74 4.29
C HIS A 62 2.27 14.52 4.02
N LYS A 63 2.72 15.30 5.01
CA LYS A 63 3.95 16.10 4.88
C LYS A 63 5.18 15.21 4.73
N LEU A 64 5.19 14.02 5.34
CA LEU A 64 6.27 13.05 5.24
C LEU A 64 6.35 12.41 3.86
N PHE A 65 5.25 11.85 3.36
CA PHE A 65 5.28 10.99 2.17
C PHE A 65 4.85 11.69 0.87
N LEU A 66 4.31 12.90 0.92
CA LEU A 66 3.86 13.64 -0.26
C LEU A 66 4.76 14.85 -0.58
N ALA A 67 6.02 14.81 -0.11
CA ALA A 67 6.99 15.89 -0.29
C ALA A 67 8.03 15.63 -1.41
N GLY A 68 7.96 14.50 -2.12
CA GLY A 68 8.88 14.13 -3.20
C GLY A 68 10.16 13.44 -2.74
N CYS A 69 10.23 13.05 -1.47
CA CYS A 69 11.32 12.32 -0.83
C CYS A 69 10.80 11.22 0.12
N ALA A 70 9.69 10.59 -0.24
CA ALA A 70 8.96 9.60 0.53
C ALA A 70 9.81 8.36 0.83
N LEU A 71 10.58 7.86 -0.15
CA LEU A 71 11.43 6.68 0.04
C LEU A 71 12.51 6.93 1.10
N ASP A 72 13.23 8.04 0.98
CA ASP A 72 14.29 8.39 1.93
C ASP A 72 13.70 8.70 3.30
N THR A 73 12.54 9.36 3.35
CA THR A 73 11.80 9.60 4.59
C THR A 73 11.40 8.30 5.27
N PHE A 74 10.90 7.31 4.52
CA PHE A 74 10.56 6.00 5.05
C PHE A 74 11.78 5.27 5.64
N LYS A 75 12.90 5.25 4.91
CA LYS A 75 14.16 4.66 5.40
C LYS A 75 14.68 5.37 6.65
N ALA A 76 14.57 6.70 6.70
CA ALA A 76 14.97 7.47 7.88
C ALA A 76 14.05 7.20 9.08
N LEU A 77 12.73 7.07 8.87
CA LEU A 77 11.80 6.66 9.92
C LEU A 77 12.12 5.26 10.47
N GLU A 78 12.49 4.31 9.61
CA GLU A 78 12.94 2.97 10.01
C GLU A 78 14.25 3.05 10.81
N LYS A 79 15.26 3.75 10.28
CA LYS A 79 16.57 3.97 10.94
C LYS A 79 16.44 4.57 12.33
N HIS A 80 15.53 5.52 12.52
CA HIS A 80 15.31 6.21 13.80
C HIS A 80 14.22 5.56 14.66
N GLN A 81 13.75 4.36 14.31
CA GLN A 81 12.73 3.59 15.05
C GLN A 81 11.38 4.30 15.21
N LEU A 82 11.10 5.31 14.38
CA LEU A 82 9.84 6.06 14.40
C LEU A 82 8.74 5.37 13.56
N LEU A 83 9.12 4.50 12.62
CA LEU A 83 8.18 3.87 11.69
C LEU A 83 7.11 3.04 12.42
N ALA A 84 7.50 2.28 13.44
CA ALA A 84 6.59 1.40 14.19
C ALA A 84 5.50 2.19 14.93
N SER A 85 5.78 3.42 15.35
CA SER A 85 4.81 4.29 16.01
C SER A 85 3.75 4.86 15.05
N LEU A 86 4.01 4.85 13.73
CA LEU A 86 3.08 5.39 12.72
C LEU A 86 2.37 4.27 11.95
N LEU A 87 3.12 3.25 11.55
CA LEU A 87 2.69 2.16 10.69
C LEU A 87 3.11 0.81 11.31
N PRO A 88 2.57 0.45 12.50
CA PRO A 88 3.03 -0.72 13.25
C PRO A 88 2.91 -2.03 12.44
N LEU A 89 1.81 -2.18 11.72
CA LEU A 89 1.55 -3.37 10.89
C LEU A 89 2.54 -3.47 9.72
N THR A 90 2.82 -2.34 9.09
CA THR A 90 3.79 -2.27 7.99
C THR A 90 5.20 -2.55 8.50
N ALA A 91 5.60 -1.94 9.62
CA ALA A 91 6.90 -2.15 10.26
C ALA A 91 7.14 -3.64 10.57
N GLN A 92 6.12 -4.33 11.10
CA GLN A 92 6.18 -5.77 11.32
C GLN A 92 6.34 -6.55 10.00
N SER A 93 5.57 -6.19 8.96
CA SER A 93 5.57 -6.93 7.69
C SER A 93 6.90 -6.84 6.92
N ILE A 94 7.60 -5.70 6.98
CA ILE A 94 8.87 -5.50 6.25
C ILE A 94 10.08 -6.10 6.98
N GLN A 95 9.92 -6.46 8.25
CA GLN A 95 10.92 -7.19 9.03
C GLN A 95 10.88 -8.68 8.72
N THR A 96 9.69 -9.24 8.48
CA THR A 96 9.50 -10.68 8.26
C THR A 96 9.46 -11.08 6.78
N ASN A 97 9.34 -10.12 5.86
CA ASN A 97 9.18 -10.41 4.44
C ASN A 97 9.93 -9.39 3.55
N ALA A 98 10.96 -9.87 2.83
CA ALA A 98 11.76 -9.06 1.92
C ALA A 98 10.95 -8.54 0.71
N THR A 99 10.03 -9.33 0.18
CA THR A 99 9.09 -8.92 -0.88
C THR A 99 8.20 -7.77 -0.41
N SER A 100 7.77 -7.78 0.86
CA SER A 100 7.02 -6.64 1.45
C SER A 100 7.81 -5.35 1.46
N ARG A 101 9.08 -5.44 1.89
CA ARG A 101 9.99 -4.29 1.90
C ARG A 101 10.20 -3.73 0.50
N ASP A 102 10.54 -4.60 -0.45
CA ASP A 102 10.79 -4.20 -1.83
C ASP A 102 9.55 -3.61 -2.51
N PHE A 103 8.37 -4.19 -2.30
CA PHE A 103 7.09 -3.64 -2.75
C PHE A 103 6.86 -2.20 -2.25
N ILE A 104 7.09 -1.95 -0.96
CA ILE A 104 6.91 -0.61 -0.37
C ILE A 104 7.95 0.36 -0.90
N TYR A 105 9.21 -0.06 -1.05
CA TYR A 105 10.26 0.80 -1.58
C TYR A 105 9.97 1.23 -3.03
N LYS A 106 9.47 0.30 -3.86
CA LYS A 106 9.02 0.60 -5.22
C LYS A 106 7.82 1.55 -5.24
N ALA A 107 6.82 1.34 -4.36
CA ALA A 107 5.66 2.23 -4.25
C ALA A 107 6.05 3.67 -3.88
N LEU A 108 6.98 3.82 -2.93
CA LEU A 108 7.50 5.12 -2.49
C LEU A 108 8.33 5.79 -3.59
N GLY A 109 9.25 5.06 -4.22
CA GLY A 109 10.05 5.58 -5.34
C GLY A 109 9.20 6.04 -6.53
N ASN A 110 8.15 5.29 -6.87
CA ASN A 110 7.19 5.68 -7.90
C ASN A 110 6.41 6.93 -7.49
N THR A 111 6.05 7.06 -6.21
CA THR A 111 5.40 8.27 -5.68
C THR A 111 6.29 9.49 -5.81
N ASP A 112 7.57 9.38 -5.43
CA ASP A 112 8.55 10.47 -5.56
C ASP A 112 8.77 10.89 -7.01
N LYS A 113 8.79 9.93 -7.94
CA LYS A 113 8.82 10.23 -9.38
C LYS A 113 7.57 11.01 -9.82
N ARG A 114 6.37 10.58 -9.41
CA ARG A 114 5.11 11.28 -9.77
C ARG A 114 5.05 12.70 -9.23
N ILE A 115 5.54 12.95 -8.00
CA ILE A 115 5.59 14.29 -7.41
C ILE A 115 6.49 15.20 -8.25
N ARG A 116 7.67 14.72 -8.63
CA ARG A 116 8.61 15.48 -9.48
C ARG A 116 8.02 15.79 -10.86
N GLU A 117 7.24 14.87 -11.41
CA GLU A 117 6.51 15.04 -12.66
C GLU A 117 5.22 15.88 -12.51
N GLN A 118 4.94 16.44 -11.33
CA GLN A 118 3.74 17.23 -11.02
C GLN A 118 2.41 16.50 -11.31
N LYS A 119 2.42 15.16 -11.24
CA LYS A 119 1.23 14.34 -11.43
C LYS A 119 0.39 14.28 -10.14
N PRO A 120 -0.94 14.20 -10.24
CA PRO A 120 -1.80 14.07 -9.08
C PRO A 120 -1.53 12.76 -8.34
N ILE A 121 -1.62 12.81 -7.00
CA ILE A 121 -1.40 11.68 -6.11
C ILE A 121 -2.60 11.54 -5.17
N ASN A 122 -3.01 10.30 -4.97
CA ASN A 122 -4.03 9.95 -3.98
C ASN A 122 -3.35 9.43 -2.71
N PRO A 123 -3.47 10.12 -1.56
CA PRO A 123 -2.88 9.65 -0.30
C PRO A 123 -3.35 8.24 0.12
N GLY A 124 -4.59 7.88 -0.23
CA GLY A 124 -5.13 6.54 0.03
C GLY A 124 -4.37 5.43 -0.70
N PHE A 125 -3.69 5.73 -1.82
CA PHE A 125 -2.90 4.75 -2.57
C PHE A 125 -1.68 4.29 -1.76
N LEU A 126 -0.96 5.21 -1.12
CA LEU A 126 0.19 4.86 -0.29
C LEU A 126 -0.21 3.97 0.89
N TYR A 127 -1.30 4.31 1.59
CA TYR A 127 -1.80 3.46 2.67
C TYR A 127 -2.34 2.12 2.16
N ALA A 128 -2.93 2.07 0.95
CA ALA A 128 -3.26 0.81 0.31
C ALA A 128 -2.02 -0.08 0.07
N CYS A 129 -0.88 0.53 -0.26
CA CYS A 129 0.40 -0.16 -0.42
C CYS A 129 0.99 -0.59 0.93
N PHE A 130 1.08 0.33 1.91
CA PHE A 130 1.65 0.05 3.24
C PHE A 130 0.95 -1.11 3.96
N LEU A 131 -0.36 -1.26 3.74
CA LEU A 131 -1.19 -2.26 4.41
C LEU A 131 -1.45 -3.51 3.56
N TRP A 132 -0.88 -3.60 2.34
CA TRP A 132 -1.10 -4.73 1.44
C TRP A 132 -0.70 -6.07 2.08
N TRP A 133 0.55 -6.17 2.51
CA TRP A 133 1.07 -7.37 3.18
C TRP A 133 0.43 -7.65 4.54
N PRO A 134 0.19 -6.66 5.41
CA PRO A 134 -0.65 -6.86 6.60
C PRO A 134 -2.00 -7.52 6.32
N ILE A 135 -2.68 -7.15 5.24
CA ILE A 135 -3.96 -7.77 4.86
C ILE A 135 -3.77 -9.20 4.40
N LEU A 136 -2.75 -9.50 3.59
CA LEU A 136 -2.46 -10.87 3.16
C LEU A 136 -2.14 -11.77 4.37
N ASN A 137 -1.34 -11.28 5.32
CA ASN A 137 -1.03 -12.01 6.55
C ASN A 137 -2.28 -12.26 7.41
N ALA A 138 -3.15 -11.26 7.56
CA ALA A 138 -4.40 -11.40 8.30
C ALA A 138 -5.39 -12.34 7.59
N LYS A 139 -5.44 -12.31 6.25
CA LYS A 139 -6.24 -13.22 5.43
C LYS A 139 -5.76 -14.65 5.58
N GLN A 140 -4.45 -14.90 5.53
CA GLN A 140 -3.88 -16.23 5.70
C GLN A 140 -4.26 -16.82 7.05
N LYS A 141 -4.11 -16.05 8.15
CA LYS A 141 -4.56 -16.47 9.48
C LYS A 141 -6.06 -16.81 9.54
N GLY A 142 -6.89 -16.16 8.72
CA GLY A 142 -8.31 -16.47 8.60
C GLY A 142 -8.56 -17.78 7.85
N LEU A 143 -7.83 -18.02 6.77
CA LEU A 143 -7.87 -19.28 6.01
C LEU A 143 -7.42 -20.47 6.87
N ASP A 144 -6.35 -20.31 7.65
CA ASP A 144 -5.83 -21.33 8.56
C ASP A 144 -6.85 -21.71 9.65
N LYS A 145 -7.79 -20.79 9.96
CA LYS A 145 -8.92 -21.00 10.88
C LYS A 145 -10.16 -21.56 10.18
N GLY A 146 -10.07 -21.96 8.91
CA GLY A 146 -11.15 -22.57 8.14
C GLY A 146 -12.17 -21.58 7.55
N LEU A 147 -11.89 -20.28 7.55
CA LEU A 147 -12.79 -19.31 6.91
C LEU A 147 -12.76 -19.43 5.39
N ALA A 148 -13.91 -19.22 4.75
CA ALA A 148 -13.97 -19.16 3.29
C ALA A 148 -13.13 -17.99 2.73
N PRO A 149 -12.51 -18.10 1.54
CA PRO A 149 -11.56 -17.10 1.05
C PRO A 149 -12.09 -15.66 0.95
N VAL A 150 -13.35 -15.48 0.56
CA VAL A 150 -14.00 -14.16 0.46
C VAL A 150 -14.19 -13.56 1.86
N GLU A 151 -14.69 -14.37 2.80
CA GLU A 151 -14.91 -13.98 4.18
C GLU A 151 -13.58 -13.65 4.89
N ALA A 152 -12.56 -14.49 4.71
CA ALA A 152 -11.22 -14.26 5.25
C ALA A 152 -10.66 -12.91 4.78
N MET A 153 -10.82 -12.57 3.49
CA MET A 153 -10.39 -11.27 2.95
C MET A 153 -11.18 -10.10 3.55
N GLN A 154 -12.50 -10.19 3.63
CA GLN A 154 -13.34 -9.13 4.20
C GLN A 154 -13.01 -8.88 5.67
N ARG A 155 -12.84 -9.95 6.47
CA ARG A 155 -12.42 -9.83 7.87
C ARG A 155 -11.01 -9.26 7.99
N ALA A 156 -10.06 -9.71 7.19
CA ALA A 156 -8.69 -9.19 7.18
C ALA A 156 -8.65 -7.68 6.91
N ILE A 157 -9.36 -7.22 5.87
CA ILE A 157 -9.51 -5.80 5.54
C ILE A 157 -10.06 -5.02 6.75
N ALA A 158 -11.14 -5.50 7.37
CA ALA A 158 -11.79 -4.83 8.49
C ALA A 158 -10.86 -4.73 9.71
N THR A 159 -10.16 -5.82 10.04
CA THR A 159 -9.22 -5.88 11.16
C THR A 159 -8.03 -4.95 10.94
N VAL A 160 -7.39 -4.99 9.77
CA VAL A 160 -6.21 -4.16 9.48
C VAL A 160 -6.57 -2.68 9.46
N ILE A 161 -7.70 -2.29 8.86
CA ILE A 161 -8.17 -0.91 8.90
C ILE A 161 -8.41 -0.47 10.36
N LYS A 162 -9.08 -1.29 11.17
CA LYS A 162 -9.38 -0.97 12.57
C LYS A 162 -8.10 -0.73 13.37
N GLN A 163 -7.10 -1.58 13.19
CA GLN A 163 -5.80 -1.47 13.87
C GLN A 163 -4.99 -0.26 13.39
N GLN A 164 -5.00 0.06 12.10
CA GLN A 164 -4.27 1.24 11.63
C GLN A 164 -4.95 2.55 12.09
N ILE A 165 -6.28 2.59 12.14
CA ILE A 165 -7.03 3.78 12.57
C ILE A 165 -6.77 4.13 14.04
N SER A 166 -6.46 3.16 14.90
CA SER A 166 -6.07 3.45 16.29
C SER A 166 -4.75 4.21 16.42
N THR A 167 -3.94 4.26 15.37
CA THR A 167 -2.69 5.04 15.33
C THR A 167 -2.87 6.31 14.50
N ILE A 168 -3.33 6.19 13.26
CA ILE A 168 -3.51 7.33 12.35
C ILE A 168 -4.97 7.40 11.92
N ALA A 169 -5.64 8.53 12.16
CA ALA A 169 -7.06 8.68 11.88
C ALA A 169 -7.33 8.83 10.37
N LEU A 170 -7.43 7.70 9.67
CA LEU A 170 -7.72 7.65 8.23
C LEU A 170 -9.18 8.08 7.95
N PRO A 171 -9.41 9.13 7.15
CA PRO A 171 -10.77 9.50 6.75
C PRO A 171 -11.50 8.39 5.99
N ARG A 172 -12.83 8.27 6.21
CA ARG A 172 -13.67 7.20 5.64
C ARG A 172 -13.58 7.07 4.12
N ARG A 173 -13.42 8.19 3.40
CA ARG A 173 -13.24 8.19 1.93
C ARG A 173 -12.00 7.40 1.49
N PHE A 174 -10.90 7.48 2.26
CA PHE A 174 -9.66 6.77 1.93
C PHE A 174 -9.78 5.31 2.31
N THR A 175 -10.35 5.00 3.48
CA THR A 175 -10.54 3.59 3.86
C THR A 175 -11.45 2.86 2.88
N GLN A 176 -12.52 3.50 2.40
CA GLN A 176 -13.36 2.91 1.35
C GLN A 176 -12.60 2.73 0.03
N PHE A 177 -11.85 3.75 -0.40
CA PHE A 177 -11.00 3.64 -1.59
C PHE A 177 -10.00 2.47 -1.49
N MET A 178 -9.35 2.28 -0.34
CA MET A 178 -8.43 1.16 -0.12
C MET A 178 -9.14 -0.19 -0.23
N ARG A 179 -10.35 -0.34 0.36
CA ARG A 179 -11.15 -1.57 0.23
C ARG A 179 -11.44 -1.89 -1.23
N ASP A 180 -11.85 -0.88 -1.99
CA ASP A 180 -12.15 -1.04 -3.40
C ASP A 180 -10.89 -1.50 -4.17
N VAL A 181 -9.74 -0.89 -3.89
CA VAL A 181 -8.45 -1.26 -4.49
C VAL A 181 -8.05 -2.71 -4.17
N TRP A 182 -8.16 -3.14 -2.91
CA TRP A 182 -7.75 -4.48 -2.49
C TRP A 182 -8.69 -5.58 -2.99
N THR A 183 -10.01 -5.32 -3.00
CA THR A 183 -10.99 -6.30 -3.48
C THR A 183 -10.87 -6.55 -4.99
N LEU A 184 -10.36 -5.58 -5.75
CA LEU A 184 -10.07 -5.75 -7.17
C LEU A 184 -8.86 -6.65 -7.44
N GLN A 185 -7.90 -6.77 -6.52
CA GLN A 185 -6.62 -7.46 -6.76
C GLN A 185 -6.80 -8.90 -7.26
N HIS A 186 -7.66 -9.67 -6.61
CA HIS A 186 -7.92 -11.06 -7.02
C HIS A 186 -8.54 -11.15 -8.42
N ARG A 187 -9.40 -10.20 -8.80
CA ARG A 187 -10.03 -10.20 -10.12
C ARG A 187 -9.04 -9.81 -11.22
N LEU A 188 -8.16 -8.86 -10.91
CA LEU A 188 -7.12 -8.42 -11.83
C LEU A 188 -6.07 -9.50 -12.07
N GLU A 189 -5.57 -10.13 -11.00
CA GLU A 189 -4.53 -11.16 -11.07
C GLU A 189 -4.98 -12.39 -11.85
N PHE A 190 -6.15 -12.94 -11.52
CA PHE A 190 -6.62 -14.16 -12.20
C PHE A 190 -7.34 -13.88 -13.52
N MET A 191 -7.58 -12.61 -13.87
CA MET A 191 -8.36 -12.21 -15.05
C MET A 191 -9.68 -12.99 -15.14
N ARG A 192 -10.39 -13.12 -14.01
CA ARG A 192 -11.64 -13.88 -13.90
C ARG A 192 -12.86 -12.97 -13.72
N GLY A 193 -13.96 -13.34 -14.39
CA GLY A 193 -15.28 -12.73 -14.21
C GLY A 193 -16.07 -12.64 -15.51
N ARG A 194 -17.40 -12.54 -15.41
CA ARG A 194 -18.27 -12.41 -16.60
C ARG A 194 -17.96 -11.13 -17.41
N ASN A 195 -17.66 -10.02 -16.73
CA ASN A 195 -17.41 -8.72 -17.38
C ASN A 195 -16.04 -8.17 -16.96
N LEU A 196 -14.97 -8.66 -17.61
CA LEU A 196 -13.60 -8.18 -17.41
C LEU A 196 -13.44 -6.71 -17.83
N LEU A 197 -14.01 -6.32 -18.97
CA LEU A 197 -13.94 -4.94 -19.46
C LEU A 197 -14.61 -3.93 -18.51
N LYS A 198 -15.66 -4.35 -17.79
CA LYS A 198 -16.30 -3.50 -16.77
C LYS A 198 -15.36 -3.16 -15.61
N LEU A 199 -14.25 -3.88 -15.44
CA LEU A 199 -13.23 -3.48 -14.47
C LEU A 199 -12.48 -2.21 -14.90
N LEU A 200 -12.31 -1.97 -16.20
CA LEU A 200 -11.65 -0.76 -16.72
C LEU A 200 -12.41 0.51 -16.33
N GLU A 201 -13.74 0.42 -16.24
CA GLU A 201 -14.64 1.51 -15.86
C GLU A 201 -14.67 1.77 -14.34
N HIS A 202 -14.08 0.88 -13.53
CA HIS A 202 -14.15 1.00 -12.09
C HIS A 202 -13.33 2.20 -11.61
N ARG A 203 -13.91 3.08 -10.77
CA ARG A 203 -13.25 4.29 -10.23
C ARG A 203 -11.85 4.08 -9.63
N SER A 204 -11.64 2.91 -9.03
CA SER A 204 -10.37 2.52 -8.38
C SER A 204 -9.48 1.63 -9.26
N PHE A 205 -9.85 1.39 -10.52
CA PHE A 205 -9.12 0.51 -11.44
C PHE A 205 -7.67 0.93 -11.58
N ARG A 206 -7.41 2.21 -11.86
CA ARG A 206 -6.03 2.70 -12.07
C ARG A 206 -5.13 2.40 -10.87
N ALA A 207 -5.62 2.67 -9.66
CA ALA A 207 -4.88 2.40 -8.43
C ALA A 207 -4.71 0.89 -8.17
N ALA A 208 -5.73 0.09 -8.45
CA ALA A 208 -5.64 -1.36 -8.32
C ALA A 208 -4.66 -1.98 -9.33
N TYR A 209 -4.65 -1.47 -10.56
CA TYR A 209 -3.67 -1.84 -11.58
C TYR A 209 -2.25 -1.41 -11.17
N ASP A 210 -2.07 -0.19 -10.65
CA ASP A 210 -0.75 0.27 -10.16
C ASP A 210 -0.23 -0.63 -9.02
N ILE A 211 -1.10 -1.09 -8.11
CA ILE A 211 -0.72 -2.10 -7.12
C ILE A 211 -0.36 -3.43 -7.80
N LEU A 212 -1.14 -3.92 -8.76
CA LEU A 212 -0.84 -5.15 -9.49
C LEU A 212 0.56 -5.12 -10.14
N VAL A 213 0.91 -3.99 -10.76
CA VAL A 213 2.25 -3.75 -11.32
C VAL A 213 3.32 -3.86 -10.23
N LEU A 214 3.12 -3.20 -9.09
CA LEU A 214 4.06 -3.27 -7.96
C LEU A 214 4.21 -4.69 -7.41
N ARG A 215 3.11 -5.46 -7.35
CA ARG A 215 3.12 -6.87 -6.93
C ARG A 215 3.97 -7.72 -7.87
N ALA A 216 3.84 -7.54 -9.19
CA ALA A 216 4.68 -8.24 -10.17
C ALA A 216 6.15 -7.79 -10.09
N GLN A 217 6.41 -6.49 -10.00
CA GLN A 217 7.77 -5.94 -9.91
C GLN A 217 8.52 -6.34 -8.63
N SER A 218 7.79 -6.66 -7.56
CA SER A 218 8.37 -7.19 -6.32
C SER A 218 8.52 -8.70 -6.30
N GLY A 219 7.99 -9.40 -7.32
CA GLY A 219 8.03 -10.85 -7.41
C GLY A 219 6.95 -11.56 -6.58
N GLU A 220 5.90 -10.85 -6.13
CA GLU A 220 4.76 -11.49 -5.47
C GLU A 220 3.94 -12.34 -6.44
N ILE A 221 3.80 -11.88 -7.69
CA ILE A 221 3.01 -12.54 -8.73
C ILE A 221 3.76 -12.51 -10.07
N ASP A 222 3.33 -13.35 -10.99
CA ASP A 222 3.81 -13.36 -12.39
C ASP A 222 3.36 -12.10 -13.17
N SER A 223 4.15 -11.68 -14.16
CA SER A 223 3.88 -10.48 -14.95
C SER A 223 2.72 -10.65 -15.93
N LYS A 224 2.33 -11.89 -16.28
CA LYS A 224 1.30 -12.18 -17.30
C LYS A 224 0.02 -11.35 -17.15
N ALA A 225 -0.49 -11.22 -15.93
CA ALA A 225 -1.70 -10.44 -15.68
C ALA A 225 -1.44 -8.94 -15.92
N VAL A 226 -0.29 -8.43 -15.50
CA VAL A 226 0.13 -7.04 -15.73
C VAL A 226 0.28 -6.77 -17.22
N ASP A 227 0.96 -7.65 -17.95
CA ASP A 227 1.20 -7.51 -19.39
C ASP A 227 -0.13 -7.44 -20.15
N TRP A 228 -1.05 -8.36 -19.84
CA TRP A 228 -2.39 -8.37 -20.45
C TRP A 228 -3.19 -7.11 -20.14
N TRP A 229 -3.22 -6.68 -18.87
CA TRP A 229 -3.92 -5.45 -18.49
C TRP A 229 -3.27 -4.21 -19.13
N THR A 230 -1.96 -4.20 -19.32
CA THR A 230 -1.25 -3.11 -20.02
C THR A 230 -1.74 -2.99 -21.45
N GLU A 231 -1.76 -4.11 -22.17
CA GLU A 231 -2.14 -4.17 -23.58
C GLU A 231 -3.62 -3.79 -23.78
N VAL A 232 -4.53 -4.40 -23.01
CA VAL A 232 -5.98 -4.18 -23.19
C VAL A 232 -6.40 -2.72 -22.96
N GLN A 233 -5.66 -1.96 -22.16
CA GLN A 233 -5.91 -0.53 -21.91
C GLN A 233 -5.57 0.35 -23.13
N THR A 234 -4.75 -0.14 -24.06
CA THR A 234 -4.24 0.63 -25.21
C THR A 234 -4.96 0.34 -26.53
N VAL A 235 -5.59 -0.83 -26.63
CA VAL A 235 -6.24 -1.29 -27.86
C VAL A 235 -7.68 -0.78 -28.00
N PRO A 236 -8.21 -0.62 -29.23
CA PRO A 236 -9.59 -0.21 -29.47
C PRO A 236 -10.64 -1.19 -28.89
N PRO A 237 -11.87 -0.75 -28.60
CA PRO A 237 -12.91 -1.59 -27.98
C PRO A 237 -13.14 -2.93 -28.70
N ALA A 238 -13.11 -2.96 -30.04
CA ALA A 238 -13.28 -4.20 -30.80
C ALA A 238 -12.20 -5.24 -30.49
N GLU A 239 -10.96 -4.81 -30.29
CA GLU A 239 -9.83 -5.69 -29.94
C GLU A 239 -9.87 -6.10 -28.46
N GLN A 240 -10.31 -5.21 -27.56
CA GLN A 240 -10.52 -5.55 -26.15
C GLN A 240 -11.48 -6.74 -25.98
N HIS A 241 -12.55 -6.78 -26.78
CA HIS A 241 -13.50 -7.90 -26.77
C HIS A 241 -12.87 -9.20 -27.28
N LYS A 242 -12.00 -9.13 -28.30
CA LYS A 242 -11.23 -10.29 -28.80
C LYS A 242 -10.26 -10.82 -27.73
N MET A 243 -9.54 -9.93 -27.06
CA MET A 243 -8.61 -10.32 -25.98
C MET A 243 -9.33 -11.01 -24.81
N VAL A 244 -10.49 -10.49 -24.39
CA VAL A 244 -11.28 -11.10 -23.31
C VAL A 244 -11.86 -12.46 -23.69
N THR A 245 -12.28 -12.63 -24.94
CA THR A 245 -12.77 -13.93 -25.44
C THR A 245 -11.66 -14.97 -25.52
N ALA A 246 -10.42 -14.56 -25.82
CA ALA A 246 -9.25 -15.45 -25.85
C ALA A 246 -8.86 -16.01 -24.47
N ILE A 247 -9.10 -15.28 -23.38
CA ILE A 247 -8.82 -15.76 -22.00
C ILE A 247 -9.80 -16.87 -21.58
N ARG A 248 -11.04 -16.84 -22.08
CA ARG A 248 -12.04 -17.84 -21.69
C ARG A 248 -11.61 -19.19 -22.28
N PRO A 249 -11.46 -20.25 -21.48
CA PRO A 249 -11.20 -21.57 -22.04
C PRO A 249 -12.32 -21.90 -23.01
N LYS A 250 -11.98 -22.24 -24.27
CA LYS A 250 -12.93 -22.83 -25.21
C LYS A 250 -13.62 -23.96 -24.47
N HIS A 251 -14.91 -23.82 -24.15
CA HIS A 251 -15.68 -24.89 -23.54
C HIS A 251 -15.46 -26.14 -24.40
N ARG A 252 -14.78 -27.15 -23.85
CA ARG A 252 -14.73 -28.49 -24.44
C ARG A 252 -16.20 -28.89 -24.60
N HIS A 253 -16.67 -28.95 -25.84
CA HIS A 253 -18.01 -29.44 -26.16
C HIS A 253 -18.22 -30.74 -25.37
N LYS A 254 -19.11 -30.72 -24.38
CA LYS A 254 -19.62 -31.95 -23.78
C LYS A 254 -20.31 -32.67 -24.93
N LYS A 255 -19.65 -33.68 -25.50
CA LYS A 255 -20.28 -34.62 -26.44
C LYS A 255 -21.55 -35.12 -25.77
N THR A 256 -22.68 -34.69 -26.31
CA THR A 256 -24.01 -35.15 -25.95
C THR A 256 -24.01 -36.66 -26.13
N ARG A 257 -23.96 -37.39 -25.01
CA ARG A 257 -24.09 -38.85 -25.01
C ARG A 257 -25.56 -39.13 -25.36
N LYS A 258 -25.87 -39.33 -26.64
CA LYS A 258 -27.15 -39.90 -27.08
C LYS A 258 -27.32 -41.21 -26.31
N ARG A 259 -28.20 -41.23 -25.30
CA ARG A 259 -28.70 -42.49 -24.75
C ARG A 259 -29.61 -43.08 -25.81
N ALA A 260 -29.17 -44.21 -26.37
CA ALA A 260 -29.96 -45.04 -27.23
C ALA A 260 -31.27 -45.43 -26.51
N ALA A 261 -32.36 -45.38 -27.25
CA ALA A 261 -33.65 -45.88 -26.84
C ALA A 261 -33.56 -47.37 -26.47
N LYS A 262 -34.29 -47.75 -25.43
CA LYS A 262 -34.73 -49.12 -25.19
C LYS A 262 -36.24 -49.06 -25.02
#